data_AF-A0A7X6Q564-F1
#
_entry.id   AF-A0A7X6Q564-F1
#
_cell.length_a   1.000
_cell.length_b   1.000
_cell.length_c   1.000
_cell.angle_alpha   90.00
_cell.angle_beta   90.00
_cell.angle_gamma   90.00
#
_symmetry.space_group_name_H-M   'P 1'
#
loop_
_entity.id
_entity.type
_entity.pdbx_description
1 polymer ?
#
loop_
_entity_poly.entity_id
_entity_poly.type
_entity_poly.pdbx_seq_one_letter_code
_entity_poly.pdbx_strand_id
1 'polypeptide(L)' 'ICLNCHSTTANNNSANGFAIPALSSRDAETIYQQMVAFQQSPLPPNTTIMNRLLTTFNEDELKAIAEAVVNINGK' A
#
# COMPACT_ATOMS: atom_id res chain seq x y z
N ILE A 1 -2.61 -8.23 7.62
CA ILE A 1 -3.80 -8.07 6.75
C ILE A 1 -3.45 -7.61 5.33
N CYS A 2 -2.47 -6.71 5.15
CA CYS A 2 -2.08 -6.14 3.85
C CYS A 2 -1.77 -7.20 2.77
N LEU A 3 -1.07 -8.28 3.15
CA LEU A 3 -0.66 -9.37 2.25
C LEU A 3 -1.83 -10.22 1.73
N ASN A 4 -3.01 -10.16 2.36
CA ASN A 4 -4.19 -10.88 1.86
C ASN A 4 -4.63 -10.34 0.49
N CYS A 5 -4.33 -9.07 0.21
CA CYS A 5 -4.60 -8.43 -1.06
C CYS A 5 -3.31 -8.31 -1.88
N HIS A 6 -2.21 -7.83 -1.27
CA HIS A 6 -0.96 -7.53 -1.98
C HIS A 6 -0.04 -8.73 -2.23
N SER A 7 -0.51 -9.97 -1.98
CA SER A 7 0.30 -11.19 -2.01
C SER A 7 1.42 -11.20 -0.96
N THR A 8 1.91 -12.39 -0.60
CA THR A 8 2.96 -12.56 0.41
C THR A 8 4.31 -12.00 -0.03
N THR A 9 4.52 -11.84 -1.33
CA THR A 9 5.73 -11.25 -1.93
C THR A 9 5.55 -9.78 -2.32
N ALA A 10 4.44 -9.15 -1.91
CA ALA A 10 4.11 -7.76 -2.27
C ALA A 10 4.11 -7.50 -3.80
N ASN A 11 3.94 -8.56 -4.61
CA ASN A 11 3.83 -8.47 -6.07
C ASN A 11 2.39 -8.12 -6.48
N ASN A 12 2.20 -7.87 -7.78
CA ASN A 12 0.86 -7.61 -8.29
C ASN A 12 -0.03 -8.84 -8.01
N ASN A 13 -1.25 -8.58 -7.56
CA ASN A 13 -2.23 -9.63 -7.38
C ASN A 13 -3.51 -9.22 -8.11
N SER A 14 -3.90 -10.01 -9.11
CA SER A 14 -5.23 -9.92 -9.70
C SER A 14 -6.11 -11.02 -9.12
N ALA A 15 -6.22 -11.07 -7.80
CA ALA A 15 -7.21 -11.93 -7.15
C ALA A 15 -8.58 -11.24 -7.25
N ASN A 16 -9.56 -11.95 -7.80
CA ASN A 16 -10.98 -11.55 -7.82
C ASN A 16 -11.30 -10.26 -8.60
N GLY A 17 -10.57 -9.97 -9.69
CA GLY A 17 -10.91 -8.86 -10.60
C GLY A 17 -10.51 -7.46 -10.12
N PHE A 18 -9.84 -7.35 -8.97
CA PHE A 18 -9.22 -6.10 -8.53
C PHE A 18 -7.78 -6.01 -9.07
N ALA A 19 -7.46 -4.93 -9.78
CA ALA A 19 -6.08 -4.62 -10.16
C ALA A 19 -5.32 -4.10 -8.93
N ILE A 20 -4.67 -4.99 -8.19
CA ILE A 20 -3.88 -4.62 -7.01
C ILE A 20 -2.43 -4.37 -7.47
N PRO A 21 -1.91 -3.14 -7.32
CA PRO A 21 -0.57 -2.81 -7.79
C PRO A 21 0.50 -3.54 -6.98
N ALA A 22 1.61 -3.88 -7.65
CA ALA A 22 2.82 -4.35 -6.99
C ALA A 22 3.40 -3.23 -6.12
N LEU A 23 3.73 -3.57 -4.87
CA LEU A 23 4.44 -2.67 -3.95
C LEU A 23 5.96 -2.91 -4.01
N SER A 24 6.38 -4.12 -4.37
CA SER A 24 7.78 -4.57 -4.40
C SER A 24 8.74 -3.76 -5.29
N SER A 25 8.21 -3.01 -6.25
CA SER A 25 8.99 -2.23 -7.20
C SER A 25 9.16 -0.76 -6.80
N ARG A 26 8.62 -0.33 -5.66
CA ARG A 26 8.61 1.07 -5.21
C ARG A 26 9.49 1.23 -3.99
N ASP A 27 10.12 2.40 -3.85
CA ASP A 27 10.82 2.76 -2.62
C ASP A 27 9.85 3.12 -1.49
N ALA A 28 10.37 3.14 -0.26
CA ALA A 28 9.56 3.35 0.95
C ALA A 28 8.89 4.72 0.93
N GLU A 29 9.58 5.75 0.44
CA GLU A 29 9.02 7.12 0.37
C GLU A 29 7.81 7.17 -0.58
N THR A 30 7.92 6.56 -1.75
CA THR A 30 6.82 6.48 -2.73
C THR A 30 5.62 5.73 -2.15
N ILE A 31 5.86 4.64 -1.42
CA ILE A 31 4.80 3.87 -0.76
C ILE A 31 4.15 4.72 0.34
N TYR A 32 4.94 5.39 1.17
CA TYR A 32 4.46 6.28 2.23
C TYR A 32 3.60 7.42 1.67
N GLN A 33 4.09 8.16 0.68
CA GLN A 33 3.35 9.27 0.07
C GLN A 33 2.03 8.81 -0.55
N GLN A 34 2.01 7.63 -1.17
CA GLN A 34 0.78 7.05 -1.70
C GLN A 34 -0.23 6.72 -0.60
N MET A 35 0.23 6.20 0.55
CA MET A 35 -0.64 5.91 1.69
C MET A 35 -1.21 7.19 2.31
N VAL A 36 -0.39 8.22 2.47
CA VAL A 36 -0.82 9.55 2.92
C VAL A 36 -1.85 10.15 1.96
N ALA A 37 -1.62 10.06 0.64
CA ALA A 37 -2.57 10.54 -0.36
C ALA A 37 -3.94 9.84 -0.27
N PHE A 38 -3.98 8.58 0.14
CA PHE A 38 -5.22 7.84 0.36
C PHE A 38 -5.98 8.24 1.63
N GLN A 39 -5.38 9.02 2.54
CA GLN A 39 -6.07 9.62 3.68
C GLN A 39 -6.64 11.01 3.37
N GLN A 40 -6.28 11.62 2.24
CA GLN A 40 -6.68 12.97 1.88
C GLN A 40 -7.99 13.02 1.08
N SER A 41 -8.52 14.23 0.90
CA SER A 41 -9.62 14.53 -0.01
C SER A 41 -9.23 15.70 -0.93
N PRO A 42 -9.35 15.58 -2.27
CA PRO A 42 -9.91 14.46 -3.01
C PRO A 42 -8.96 13.26 -3.12
N LEU A 43 -9.52 12.07 -3.25
CA LEU A 43 -8.75 10.83 -3.38
C LEU A 43 -8.09 10.73 -4.78
N PRO A 44 -6.92 10.09 -4.88
CA PRO A 44 -6.32 9.73 -6.17
C PRO A 44 -7.28 8.89 -7.04
N PRO A 45 -7.20 8.98 -8.37
CA PRO A 45 -8.01 8.17 -9.26
C PRO A 45 -7.72 6.67 -9.04
N ASN A 46 -8.73 5.83 -9.25
CA ASN A 46 -8.68 4.37 -9.06
C ASN A 46 -8.38 3.91 -7.62
N THR A 47 -8.53 4.81 -6.63
CA THR A 47 -8.52 4.41 -5.22
C THR A 47 -9.80 3.64 -4.91
N THR A 48 -9.68 2.35 -4.63
CA THR A 48 -10.83 1.48 -4.35
C THR A 48 -11.06 1.34 -2.84
N ILE A 49 -10.27 0.49 -2.18
CA ILE A 49 -10.46 0.13 -0.77
C ILE A 49 -9.38 0.69 0.15
N MET A 50 -8.24 1.10 -0.41
CA MET A 50 -7.07 1.52 0.37
C MET A 50 -7.35 2.72 1.27
N ASN A 51 -8.15 3.69 0.82
CA ASN A 51 -8.52 4.85 1.64
C ASN A 51 -9.23 4.45 2.94
N ARG A 52 -10.12 3.44 2.91
CA ARG A 52 -10.85 2.99 4.10
C ARG A 52 -9.96 2.24 5.09
N LEU A 53 -8.96 1.52 4.59
CA LEU A 53 -8.01 0.80 5.44
C LEU A 53 -7.02 1.76 6.08
N LEU A 54 -6.53 2.73 5.31
CA LEU A 54 -5.45 3.61 5.74
C LEU A 54 -5.87 4.68 6.74
N THR A 55 -7.15 5.07 6.80
CA THR A 55 -7.66 6.00 7.83
C THR A 55 -7.50 5.49 9.26
N THR A 56 -7.19 4.20 9.45
CA THR A 56 -6.99 3.60 10.77
C THR A 56 -5.57 3.74 11.31
N PHE A 57 -4.61 4.15 10.47
CA PHE A 57 -3.20 4.27 10.84
C PHE A 57 -2.77 5.73 10.95
N ASN A 58 -1.86 6.02 11.87
CA ASN A 58 -1.19 7.32 11.98
C ASN A 58 0.08 7.40 11.10
N GLU A 59 0.70 8.58 11.01
CA GLU A 59 1.88 8.82 10.14
C GLU A 59 3.07 7.91 10.47
N ASP A 60 3.36 7.67 11.76
CA ASP A 60 4.47 6.81 12.18
C ASP A 60 4.21 5.35 11.77
N GLU A 61 2.97 4.88 11.92
CA GLU A 61 2.56 3.55 11.47
C GLU A 61 2.63 3.41 9.95
N LEU A 62 2.22 4.44 9.20
CA LEU A 62 2.35 4.44 7.74
C LEU A 62 3.82 4.36 7.32
N LYS A 63 4.70 5.08 7.98
CA LYS A 63 6.14 5.02 7.70
C LYS A 63 6.70 3.63 7.99
N ALA A 64 6.35 3.04 9.14
CA ALA A 64 6.77 1.68 9.50
C ALA A 64 6.25 0.63 8.50
N ILE A 65 5.01 0.77 8.02
CA ILE A 65 4.43 -0.09 6.99
C ILE A 65 5.21 0.05 5.67
N ALA A 66 5.54 1.28 5.26
CA ALA A 66 6.29 1.51 4.03
C ALA A 66 7.67 0.85 4.07
N GLU A 67 8.39 1.01 5.17
CA GLU A 67 9.69 0.36 5.39
C GLU A 67 9.57 -1.16 5.40
N ALA A 68 8.57 -1.70 6.11
CA ALA A 68 8.34 -3.14 6.18
C ALA A 68 8.06 -3.74 4.78
N VAL A 69 7.28 -3.06 3.95
CA VAL A 69 6.90 -3.54 2.61
C VAL A 69 8.10 -3.64 1.66
N VAL A 70 9.00 -2.66 1.69
CA VAL A 70 10.23 -2.71 0.86
C VAL A 70 11.11 -3.89 1.27
N ASN A 71 11.16 -4.20 2.56
CA ASN A 71 11.95 -5.29 3.12
C ASN A 71 11.37 -6.69 2.86
N ILE A 72 10.10 -6.82 2.44
CA ILE A 72 9.47 -8.14 2.15
C ILE A 72 10.24 -8.93 1.10
N ASN A 73 10.89 -8.25 0.14
CA ASN A 73 11.65 -8.91 -0.93
C ASN A 73 13.17 -8.87 -0.71
N GLY A 74 13.65 -8.49 0.48
CA GLY A 74 15.07 -8.55 0.84
C GLY A 74 15.99 -7.67 -0.01
N LYS A 75 15.53 -6.47 -0.40
CA LYS A 75 16.40 -5.45 -1.00
C LYS A 75 17.09 -4.60 0.06
#